data_AF-A0A0B3BQX0-F1
#
_entry.id   AF-A0A0B3BQX0-F1
#
_cell.length_a   1.000
_cell.length_b   1.000
_cell.length_c   1.000
_cell.angle_alpha   90.00
_cell.angle_beta   90.00
_cell.angle_gamma   90.00
#
_symmetry.space_group_name_H-M   'P 1'
#
loop_
_entity.id
_entity.type
_entity.pdbx_description
1 polymer ?
#
loop_
_entity_poly.entity_id
_entity_poly.type
_entity_poly.pdbx_seq_one_letter_code
_entity_poly.pdbx_strand_id
1 'polypeptide(L)'
;MESFLDFLKKTFNSKEEEEVKNEEKKDKSGENEEEIELVAAITAAIALYLQADVSGFYVKSIVRLPETAPVWAKVGRQEQMRTRL
;
A
#
# COMPACT_ATOMS: atom_id res chain seq x y z
N MET A 1 -28.45 27.25 24.01
CA MET A 1 -27.46 26.78 23.03
C MET A 1 -27.19 25.27 23.18
N GLU A 2 -28.21 24.45 23.50
CA GLU A 2 -28.00 23.01 23.70
C GLU A 2 -28.58 22.13 22.58
N SER A 3 -29.37 22.69 21.66
CA SER A 3 -29.97 21.89 20.58
C SER A 3 -29.01 21.54 19.43
N PHE A 4 -27.86 22.22 19.33
CA PHE A 4 -26.89 21.98 18.26
C PHE A 4 -25.96 20.79 18.55
N LEU A 5 -25.54 20.63 19.81
CA LEU A 5 -24.69 19.51 20.22
C LEU A 5 -25.47 18.17 20.22
N ASP A 6 -26.76 18.21 20.52
CA ASP A 6 -27.64 17.04 20.45
C ASP A 6 -27.85 16.57 18.99
N PHE A 7 -27.84 17.52 18.05
CA PHE A 7 -27.92 17.23 16.61
C PHE A 7 -26.63 16.58 16.07
N LEU A 8 -25.45 17.06 16.49
CA LEU A 8 -24.15 16.45 16.15
C LEU A 8 -23.97 15.05 16.76
N LYS A 9 -24.46 14.83 17.99
CA LYS A 9 -24.43 13.51 18.61
C LYS A 9 -25.34 12.51 17.87
N LYS A 10 -26.49 12.97 17.36
CA LYS A 10 -27.44 12.13 16.62
C LYS A 10 -26.93 11.69 15.25
N THR A 11 -26.08 12.47 14.58
CA THR A 11 -25.48 12.11 13.29
C THR A 11 -24.24 11.22 13.41
N PHE A 12 -23.55 11.26 14.55
CA PHE A 12 -22.43 10.34 14.85
C PHE A 12 -22.91 8.97 15.36
N ASN A 13 -23.98 8.92 16.15
CA ASN A 13 -24.49 7.67 16.73
C ASN A 13 -25.21 6.76 15.72
N SER A 14 -25.45 7.22 14.48
CA SER A 14 -26.08 6.41 13.42
C SER A 14 -25.06 5.69 12.52
N LYS A 15 -23.76 5.76 12.83
CA LYS A 15 -22.69 5.13 12.03
C LYS A 15 -21.89 4.04 12.77
N GLU A 16 -22.24 3.70 14.01
CA GLU A 16 -21.48 2.76 14.84
C GLU A 16 -22.09 1.35 14.98
N GLU A 17 -23.07 0.97 14.16
CA GLU A 17 -23.57 -0.41 14.10
C GLU A 17 -23.53 -0.96 12.66
N GLU A 18 -22.34 -1.07 12.09
CA GLU A 18 -22.04 -2.12 11.12
C GLU A 18 -20.80 -2.87 11.63
N GLU A 19 -21.07 -4.01 12.25
CA GLU A 19 -20.10 -5.01 12.68
C GLU A 19 -19.25 -5.45 11.47
N VAL A 20 -18.07 -4.87 11.32
CA VAL A 20 -17.03 -5.45 10.48
C VAL A 20 -16.57 -6.71 11.18
N LYS A 21 -17.03 -7.86 10.70
CA LYS A 21 -16.47 -9.18 11.01
C LYS A 21 -14.95 -9.09 10.99
N ASN A 22 -14.37 -9.14 12.17
CA ASN A 22 -12.95 -9.28 12.39
C ASN A 22 -12.59 -10.71 11.98
N GLU A 23 -12.34 -10.91 10.69
CA GLU A 23 -11.62 -12.11 10.25
C GLU A 23 -10.21 -12.00 10.83
N GLU A 24 -9.92 -12.94 11.74
CA GLU A 24 -8.64 -13.13 12.39
C GLU A 24 -7.49 -12.95 11.39
N LYS A 25 -6.87 -11.76 11.39
CA LYS A 25 -5.55 -11.60 10.80
C LYS A 25 -4.61 -12.45 11.65
N LYS A 26 -4.28 -13.61 11.10
CA LYS A 26 -3.23 -14.49 11.57
C LYS A 26 -1.93 -13.68 11.60
N ASP A 27 -1.64 -13.08 12.75
CA ASP A 27 -0.36 -12.45 13.05
C ASP A 27 0.74 -13.47 12.79
N LYS A 28 1.45 -13.32 11.67
CA LYS A 28 2.73 -13.98 11.46
C LYS A 28 3.75 -13.16 12.25
N SER A 29 3.87 -13.48 13.53
CA SER A 29 4.92 -12.98 14.41
C SER A 29 6.30 -13.21 13.77
N GLY A 30 6.96 -12.12 13.35
CA GLY A 30 8.32 -12.12 12.81
C GLY A 30 8.48 -11.46 11.43
N GLU A 31 7.77 -10.37 11.16
CA GLU A 31 7.93 -9.63 9.90
C GLU A 31 9.21 -8.77 9.95
N ASN A 32 10.12 -9.02 9.01
CA ASN A 32 11.32 -8.23 8.78
C ASN A 32 10.90 -6.81 8.34
N GLU A 33 11.30 -5.77 9.08
CA GLU A 33 10.91 -4.37 8.79
C GLU A 33 11.22 -3.98 7.33
N GLU A 34 12.35 -4.45 6.80
CA GLU A 34 12.76 -4.23 5.41
C GLU A 34 11.76 -4.81 4.40
N GLU A 35 11.14 -5.95 4.71
CA GLU A 35 10.14 -6.58 3.83
C GLU A 35 8.83 -5.80 3.84
N ILE A 36 8.41 -5.28 5.00
CA ILE A 36 7.22 -4.44 5.13
C ILE A 36 7.40 -3.14 4.33
N GLU A 37 8.55 -2.48 4.49
CA GLU A 37 8.87 -1.26 3.77
C GLU A 37 8.87 -1.48 2.24
N LEU A 38 9.45 -2.59 1.80
CA LEU A 38 9.47 -2.96 0.37
C LEU A 38 8.06 -3.15 -0.18
N VAL A 39 7.20 -3.88 0.53
CA VAL A 39 5.80 -4.09 0.13
C VAL A 39 5.05 -2.76 0.10
N ALA A 40 5.23 -1.90 1.11
CA ALA A 40 4.58 -0.59 1.18
C ALA A 40 4.99 0.32 0.02
N ALA A 41 6.29 0.40 -0.29
CA ALA A 41 6.80 1.22 -1.39
C ALA A 41 6.26 0.76 -2.75
N ILE A 42 6.26 -0.55 -3.01
CA ILE A 42 5.72 -1.12 -4.25
C ILE A 42 4.21 -0.85 -4.37
N THR A 43 3.47 -1.05 -3.28
CA THR A 43 2.03 -0.84 -3.25
C THR A 43 1.67 0.63 -3.52
N ALA A 44 2.38 1.58 -2.89
CA ALA A 44 2.18 3.00 -3.13
C ALA A 44 2.47 3.39 -4.59
N ALA A 45 3.57 2.91 -5.17
CA ALA A 45 3.94 3.20 -6.55
C ALA A 45 2.90 2.69 -7.56
N ILE A 46 2.40 1.46 -7.36
CA ILE A 46 1.39 0.86 -8.24
C ILE A 46 0.04 1.57 -8.10
N ALA A 47 -0.39 1.90 -6.87
CA ALA A 47 -1.63 2.63 -6.64
C ALA A 47 -1.63 3.99 -7.36
N LEU A 48 -0.50 4.72 -7.27
CA LEU A 48 -0.32 5.98 -7.99
C LEU A 48 -0.32 5.79 -9.51
N TYR A 49 0.37 4.78 -10.03
CA TYR A 49 0.44 4.49 -11.47
C TYR A 49 -0.93 4.14 -12.05
N LEU A 50 -1.71 3.33 -11.33
CA LEU A 50 -3.03 2.89 -11.76
C LEU A 50 -4.14 3.92 -11.45
N GLN A 51 -3.82 5.00 -10.72
CA GLN A 51 -4.80 5.96 -10.20
C GLN A 51 -5.94 5.25 -9.44
N ALA A 52 -5.58 4.19 -8.70
CA ALA A 52 -6.50 3.33 -8.00
C ALA A 52 -6.25 3.39 -6.49
N ASP A 53 -7.28 3.06 -5.71
CA ASP A 53 -7.13 2.93 -4.26
C ASP A 53 -6.31 1.69 -3.89
N VAL A 54 -5.63 1.76 -2.74
CA VAL A 54 -4.76 0.70 -2.22
C VAL A 54 -5.55 -0.60 -1.95
N SER A 55 -6.84 -0.48 -1.63
CA SER A 55 -7.72 -1.63 -1.41
C SER A 55 -8.04 -2.44 -2.68
N GLY A 56 -7.75 -1.90 -3.88
CA GLY A 56 -8.09 -2.53 -5.15
C GLY A 56 -7.20 -3.69 -5.55
N PHE A 57 -6.06 -3.91 -4.89
CA PHE A 57 -5.14 -5.01 -5.18
C PHE A 57 -4.32 -5.40 -3.94
N TYR A 58 -3.61 -6.54 -4.03
CA TYR A 58 -2.68 -6.97 -2.99
C TYR A 58 -1.42 -7.57 -3.60
N VAL A 59 -0.29 -7.40 -2.90
CA VAL A 59 0.99 -8.00 -3.28
C VAL A 59 1.03 -9.43 -2.74
N LYS A 60 0.92 -10.41 -3.64
CA LYS A 60 0.95 -11.84 -3.27
C LYS A 60 2.36 -12.34 -2.95
N SER A 61 3.33 -11.97 -3.78
CA SER A 61 4.72 -12.45 -3.68
C SER A 61 5.67 -11.52 -4.42
N ILE A 62 6.85 -11.27 -3.83
CA ILE A 62 7.96 -10.55 -4.47
C ILE A 62 9.08 -11.56 -4.70
N VAL A 63 9.41 -11.84 -5.96
CA VAL A 63 10.48 -12.77 -6.33
C VAL A 63 11.63 -12.00 -6.95
N ARG A 64 12.81 -12.08 -6.33
CA ARG A 64 14.05 -11.50 -6.89
C ARG A 64 14.58 -12.44 -7.98
N LEU A 65 14.68 -11.92 -9.20
CA LEU A 65 15.26 -12.65 -10.33
C LEU A 65 16.77 -12.34 -10.41
N PRO A 66 17.60 -13.33 -10.80
CA PRO A 66 19.02 -13.08 -11.04
C PRO A 66 19.19 -12.11 -12.21
N GLU A 67 20.22 -11.27 -12.16
CA GLU A 67 20.52 -10.34 -13.24
C GLU A 67 21.09 -11.10 -14.44
N THR A 68 20.26 -11.32 -15.46
CA THR A 68 20.63 -12.01 -16.71
C THR A 68 21.02 -11.06 -17.83
N ALA A 69 20.91 -9.74 -17.59
CA ALA A 69 21.17 -8.74 -18.60
C ALA A 69 22.68 -8.59 -18.88
N PRO A 70 23.10 -8.47 -20.15
CA PRO A 70 24.50 -8.20 -20.46
C PRO A 70 24.90 -6.79 -19.99
N VAL A 71 26.20 -6.61 -19.72
CA VAL A 71 26.75 -5.38 -19.12
C VAL A 71 26.36 -4.11 -19.88
N TRP A 72 26.43 -4.14 -21.22
CA TRP A 72 26.07 -2.98 -22.05
C TRP A 72 24.59 -2.57 -21.88
N ALA A 73 23.68 -3.53 -21.70
CA ALA A 73 22.26 -3.24 -21.50
C ALA A 73 22.00 -2.61 -20.13
N LYS A 74 22.77 -3.02 -19.10
CA LYS A 74 22.71 -2.43 -17.77
C LYS A 74 23.17 -0.98 -17.78
N VAL A 75 24.36 -0.72 -18.32
CA VAL A 75 24.95 0.62 -18.41
C VAL A 75 24.05 1.55 -19.22
N GLY A 76 23.52 1.08 -20.35
CA GLY A 76 22.59 1.87 -21.17
C GLY A 76 21.32 2.30 -20.41
N ARG A 77 20.70 1.39 -19.63
CA ARG A 77 19.53 1.76 -18.80
C ARG A 77 19.88 2.77 -17.72
N GLN A 78 21.03 2.62 -17.05
CA GLN A 78 21.48 3.54 -16.02
C GLN A 78 21.69 4.96 -16.57
N GLU A 79 22.33 5.08 -17.73
CA GLU A 79 22.54 6.38 -18.37
C GLU A 79 21.21 7.05 -18.77
N GLN A 80 20.27 6.27 -19.30
CA GLN A 80 18.94 6.79 -19.64
C GLN A 80 18.17 7.29 -18.41
N MET A 81 18.25 6.57 -17.29
CA MET A 81 17.63 7.01 -16.04
C MET A 81 18.28 8.28 -15.50
N ARG A 82 19.61 8.37 -15.55
CA ARG A 82 20.34 9.57 -15.10
C ARG A 82 20.05 10.81 -15.95
N THR A 83 19.73 10.62 -17.22
CA THR A 83 19.40 11.72 -18.13
C THR A 83 17.98 12.26 -17.93
N ARG A 84 17.07 11.45 -17.38
CA ARG A 84 15.65 11.78 -17.22
C ARG A 84 15.26 12.28 -15.83
N LEU A 85 16.15 12.17 -14.85
CA LEU A 85 16.04 12.76 -13.50
C LEU A 85 16.81 14.08 -13.48
#